data_AF-A0A1B6H5D6-F1
#
_entry.id   AF-A0A1B6H5D6-F1
#
_cell.length_a   1.000
_cell.length_b   1.000
_cell.length_c   1.000
_cell.angle_alpha   90.00
_cell.angle_beta   90.00
_cell.angle_gamma   90.00
#
_symmetry.space_group_name_H-M   'P 1'
#
loop_
_entity.id
_entity.type
_entity.pdbx_description
1 polymer ?
#
loop_
_entity_poly.entity_id
_entity_poly.type
_entity_poly.pdbx_seq_one_letter_code
_entity_poly.pdbx_strand_id
1 'polypeptide(L)'
;ESKIKILLSSVCIAVNNTNCSVPVFIQVLEPWQNFFFGICEAKGVRAEYEMVHLRRVPPHCKHLTGLLNVFKSKVGTTKLAESVAVSARLCYVLRDWTSFAWMQEPPDLEFLMGEVGVGELGTLPFGATFDPVSELVLYASWYGLRESVVVDSESYSDLDPSQAP
;
A
#
# COMPACT_ATOMS: atom_id res chain seq x y z
N GLU A 1 -4.93 27.90 10.65
CA GLU A 1 -5.04 26.43 10.69
C GLU A 1 -4.44 25.84 9.42
N SER A 2 -3.72 24.71 9.47
CA SER A 2 -3.13 24.11 8.26
C SER A 2 -4.23 23.45 7.40
N LYS A 3 -4.20 23.61 6.07
CA LYS A 3 -5.17 23.00 5.14
C LYS A 3 -5.34 21.49 5.36
N ILE A 4 -4.26 20.81 5.74
CA ILE A 4 -4.23 19.38 6.08
C ILE A 4 -5.08 19.06 7.32
N LYS A 5 -5.04 19.91 8.36
CA LYS A 5 -5.85 19.72 9.57
C LYS A 5 -7.34 19.91 9.29
N ILE A 6 -7.68 20.86 8.42
CA ILE A 6 -9.06 21.06 7.95
C ILE A 6 -9.53 19.80 7.19
N LEU A 7 -8.71 19.27 6.28
CA LEU A 7 -9.03 18.04 5.56
C LEU A 7 -9.22 16.85 6.51
N LEU A 8 -8.31 16.66 7.47
CA LEU A 8 -8.41 15.59 8.45
C LEU A 8 -9.66 15.73 9.33
N SER A 9 -10.04 16.95 9.70
CA SER A 9 -11.28 17.24 10.42
C SER A 9 -12.52 16.86 9.61
N SER A 10 -12.56 17.22 8.33
CA SER A 10 -13.63 16.81 7.41
C SER A 10 -13.72 15.28 7.26
N VAL A 11 -12.58 14.60 7.14
CA VAL A 11 -12.53 13.12 7.09
C VAL A 11 -13.02 12.52 8.40
N CYS A 12 -12.63 13.06 9.55
CA CYS A 12 -13.10 12.63 10.86
C CYS A 12 -14.63 12.69 10.97
N ILE A 13 -15.23 13.81 10.54
CA ILE A 13 -16.69 13.98 10.51
C ILE A 13 -17.34 12.91 9.60
N ALA A 14 -16.79 12.68 8.41
CA ALA A 14 -17.32 11.69 7.47
C ALA A 14 -17.24 10.26 8.02
N VAL A 15 -16.11 9.88 8.62
CA VAL A 15 -15.90 8.57 9.27
C VAL A 15 -16.95 8.35 10.37
N ASN A 16 -17.18 9.36 11.21
CA ASN A 16 -18.15 9.28 12.30
C ASN A 16 -19.59 9.20 11.80
N ASN A 17 -19.96 10.01 10.81
CA ASN A 17 -21.31 10.00 10.24
C ASN A 17 -21.64 8.69 9.51
N THR A 18 -20.62 8.00 8.99
CA THR A 18 -20.79 6.74 8.26
C THR A 18 -20.57 5.50 9.12
N ASN A 19 -20.14 5.66 10.38
CA ASN A 19 -19.66 4.57 11.24
C ASN A 19 -18.60 3.69 10.53
N CYS A 20 -17.73 4.31 9.73
CA CYS A 20 -16.71 3.60 8.98
C CYS A 20 -15.58 3.14 9.92
N SER A 21 -15.46 1.83 10.14
CA SER A 21 -14.38 1.25 10.96
C SER A 21 -13.07 1.03 10.20
N VAL A 22 -12.99 1.44 8.94
CA VAL A 22 -11.79 1.28 8.10
C VAL A 22 -10.91 2.51 8.29
N PRO A 23 -9.62 2.35 8.66
CA PRO A 23 -8.70 3.47 8.77
C PRO A 23 -8.60 4.25 7.45
N VAL A 24 -8.71 5.57 7.52
CA VAL A 24 -8.59 6.48 6.38
C VAL A 24 -7.30 7.27 6.50
N PHE A 25 -6.53 7.31 5.41
CA PHE A 25 -5.28 8.04 5.32
C PHE A 25 -5.35 9.15 4.27
N ILE A 26 -4.79 10.31 4.59
CA ILE A 26 -4.62 11.45 3.70
C ILE A 26 -3.13 11.62 3.41
N GLN A 27 -2.79 11.82 2.14
CA GLN A 27 -1.43 12.16 1.74
C GLN A 27 -1.16 13.64 2.02
N VAL A 28 -0.11 13.91 2.79
CA VAL A 28 0.17 15.24 3.37
C VAL A 28 1.29 15.96 2.65
N LEU A 29 2.25 15.21 2.09
CA LEU A 29 3.34 15.73 1.27
C LEU A 29 3.18 15.31 -0.20
N GLU A 30 4.19 15.56 -1.03
CA GLU A 30 4.16 15.17 -2.44
C GLU A 30 4.00 13.65 -2.63
N PRO A 31 3.40 13.20 -3.75
CA PRO A 31 3.16 11.78 -4.03
C PRO A 31 4.38 10.88 -3.81
N TRP A 32 5.56 11.33 -4.26
CA TRP A 32 6.82 10.59 -4.16
C TRP A 32 7.34 10.41 -2.73
N GLN A 33 6.87 11.23 -1.78
CA GLN A 33 7.31 11.19 -0.38
C GLN A 33 6.57 10.16 0.45
N ASN A 34 5.43 9.63 -0.04
CA ASN A 34 4.64 8.62 0.67
C ASN A 34 4.36 8.98 2.14
N PHE A 35 4.08 10.25 2.43
CA PHE A 35 3.88 10.74 3.79
C PHE A 35 2.39 10.96 4.09
N PHE A 36 1.87 10.27 5.11
CA PHE A 36 0.43 10.19 5.37
C PHE A 36 0.09 10.49 6.83
N PHE A 37 -1.07 11.11 7.03
CA PHE A 37 -1.78 11.10 8.31
C PHE A 37 -3.06 10.31 8.18
N GLY A 38 -3.56 9.74 9.27
CA GLY A 38 -4.79 8.98 9.22
C GLY A 38 -5.61 9.05 10.49
N ILE A 39 -6.85 8.60 10.36
CA ILE A 39 -7.78 8.46 11.47
C ILE A 39 -8.58 7.17 11.32
N CYS A 40 -8.90 6.55 12.45
CA CYS A 40 -9.85 5.45 12.53
C CYS A 40 -10.71 5.65 13.78
N GLU A 41 -12.02 5.44 13.65
CA GLU A 41 -12.93 5.40 14.79
C GLU A 41 -13.70 4.08 14.77
N ALA A 42 -13.48 3.26 15.78
CA ALA A 42 -14.12 1.96 15.88
C ALA A 42 -14.34 1.57 17.34
N LYS A 43 -15.51 0.99 17.65
CA LYS A 43 -15.82 0.43 18.97
C LYS A 43 -15.61 1.42 20.13
N GLY A 44 -15.89 2.70 19.91
CA GLY A 44 -15.72 3.77 20.92
C GLY A 44 -14.26 4.20 21.16
N VAL A 45 -13.31 3.75 20.33
CA VAL A 45 -11.91 4.16 20.37
C VAL A 45 -11.58 4.92 19.08
N ARG A 46 -10.91 6.06 19.24
CA ARG A 46 -10.31 6.80 18.13
C ARG A 46 -8.80 6.58 18.12
N ALA A 47 -8.28 6.23 16.95
CA ALA A 47 -6.85 6.17 16.68
C ALA A 47 -6.48 7.27 15.68
N GLU A 48 -5.47 8.06 16.02
CA GLU A 48 -4.83 9.02 15.13
C GLU A 48 -3.49 8.45 14.68
N TYR A 49 -3.24 8.46 13.38
CA TYR A 49 -2.03 7.92 12.78
C TYR A 49 -1.18 9.08 12.27
N GLU A 50 -0.01 9.28 12.89
CA GLU A 50 0.96 10.27 12.48
C GLU A 50 2.23 9.59 11.96
N MET A 51 2.59 9.88 10.70
CA MET A 51 3.83 9.37 10.13
C MET A 51 5.01 10.25 10.52
N VAL A 52 6.16 9.62 10.74
CA VAL A 52 7.45 10.29 10.94
C VAL A 52 8.47 9.76 9.94
N HIS A 53 9.23 10.66 9.33
CA HIS A 53 10.37 10.29 8.49
C HIS A 53 11.64 10.20 9.32
N LEU A 54 12.25 9.02 9.34
CA LEU A 54 13.51 8.79 10.03
C LEU A 54 14.62 8.64 8.98
N ARG A 55 15.67 9.46 9.09
CA ARG A 55 16.85 9.35 8.21
C ARG A 55 17.50 7.96 8.26
N ARG A 56 17.45 7.33 9.44
CA ARG A 56 17.84 5.94 9.66
C ARG A 56 16.83 5.32 10.61
N VAL A 57 16.29 4.16 10.24
CA VAL A 57 15.37 3.41 11.10
C VAL A 57 16.16 2.90 12.31
N PRO A 58 15.74 3.22 13.55
CA PRO A 58 16.35 2.67 14.76
C PRO A 58 16.25 1.13 14.76
N PRO A 59 17.24 0.40 15.31
CA PRO A 59 17.21 -1.07 15.31
C PRO A 59 15.92 -1.65 15.93
N HIS A 60 15.44 -1.05 17.01
CA HIS A 60 14.20 -1.45 17.70
C HIS A 60 12.91 -1.08 16.94
N CYS A 61 12.99 -0.41 15.78
CA CYS A 61 11.84 -0.14 14.91
C CYS A 61 11.92 -0.90 13.59
N LYS A 62 12.93 -1.76 13.41
CA LYS A 62 13.18 -2.46 12.15
C LYS A 62 12.41 -3.79 12.03
N HIS A 63 12.26 -4.49 13.15
CA HIS A 63 11.64 -5.81 13.22
C HIS A 63 10.43 -5.80 14.16
N LEU A 64 9.51 -6.75 13.96
CA LEU A 64 8.27 -6.87 14.72
C LEU A 64 8.53 -6.94 16.23
N THR A 65 9.52 -7.72 16.68
CA THR A 65 9.86 -7.81 18.10
C THR A 65 10.15 -6.42 18.71
N GLY A 66 10.89 -5.58 17.99
CA GLY A 66 11.19 -4.22 18.43
C GLY A 66 9.95 -3.32 18.42
N LEU A 67 9.15 -3.39 17.36
CA LEU A 67 7.91 -2.62 17.23
C LEU A 67 6.89 -2.97 18.33
N LEU A 68 6.78 -4.25 18.69
CA LEU A 68 5.93 -4.70 19.79
C LEU A 68 6.42 -4.15 21.14
N ASN A 69 7.73 -4.09 21.37
CA ASN A 69 8.29 -3.48 22.57
C ASN A 69 7.96 -1.97 22.65
N VAL A 70 8.11 -1.25 21.53
CA VAL A 70 7.73 0.17 21.44
C VAL A 70 6.24 0.32 21.73
N PHE A 71 5.38 -0.45 21.07
CA PHE A 71 3.94 -0.44 21.27
C PHE A 71 3.55 -0.67 22.74
N LYS A 72 4.02 -1.77 23.34
CA LYS A 72 3.74 -2.12 24.74
C LYS A 72 4.22 -1.04 25.71
N SER A 73 5.40 -0.44 25.46
CA SER A 73 5.93 0.66 26.29
C SER A 73 5.05 1.92 26.25
N LYS A 74 4.37 2.18 25.12
CA LYS A 74 3.53 3.37 24.91
C LYS A 74 2.10 3.18 25.41
N VAL A 75 1.54 1.98 25.30
CA VAL A 75 0.18 1.69 25.79
C VAL A 75 0.13 1.68 27.32
N GLY A 76 1.27 1.51 28.01
CA GLY A 76 1.39 1.76 29.45
C GLY A 76 0.63 0.77 30.35
N THR A 77 0.15 -0.34 29.79
CA THR A 77 -0.66 -1.32 30.50
C THR A 77 0.21 -2.47 31.04
N THR A 78 0.38 -2.51 32.36
CA THR A 78 0.98 -3.65 33.09
C THR A 78 0.17 -4.95 32.97
N LYS A 79 -1.02 -4.89 32.35
CA LYS A 79 -1.97 -5.98 32.13
C LYS A 79 -2.16 -6.37 30.66
N LEU A 80 -1.25 -6.04 29.73
CA LEU A 80 -1.17 -6.74 28.44
C LEU A 80 -0.68 -8.19 28.67
N ALA A 81 -1.44 -8.96 29.43
CA ALA A 81 -1.29 -10.40 29.58
C ALA A 81 -1.97 -11.15 28.42
N GLU A 82 -2.70 -10.42 27.57
CA GLU A 82 -3.28 -10.96 26.33
C GLU A 82 -2.28 -10.79 25.18
N SER A 83 -2.11 -11.86 24.41
CA SER A 83 -1.30 -11.89 23.19
C SER A 83 -1.76 -10.79 22.24
N VAL A 84 -0.85 -9.87 21.88
CA VAL A 84 -1.10 -8.88 20.83
C VAL A 84 -1.39 -9.62 19.51
N ALA A 85 -2.44 -9.20 18.83
CA ALA A 85 -2.73 -9.63 17.46
C ALA A 85 -2.02 -8.69 16.49
N VAL A 86 -1.30 -9.28 15.54
CA VAL A 86 -0.44 -8.59 14.57
C VAL A 86 -0.90 -8.97 13.18
N SER A 87 -0.94 -7.99 12.28
CA SER A 87 -0.98 -8.26 10.84
C SER A 87 0.26 -7.67 10.20
N ALA A 88 0.88 -8.42 9.30
CA ALA A 88 2.08 -8.01 8.59
C ALA A 88 1.82 -8.11 7.09
N ARG A 89 2.38 -7.17 6.33
CA ARG A 89 2.38 -7.24 4.87
C ARG A 89 3.73 -6.79 4.35
N LEU A 90 4.35 -7.65 3.55
CA LEU A 90 5.51 -7.31 2.76
C LEU A 90 5.04 -6.94 1.35
N CYS A 91 5.51 -5.78 0.87
CA CYS A 91 5.15 -5.23 -0.43
C CYS A 91 6.40 -5.23 -1.31
N TYR A 92 6.33 -5.94 -2.42
CA TYR A 92 7.38 -6.00 -3.43
C TYR A 92 6.87 -5.33 -4.69
N VAL A 93 7.60 -4.33 -5.17
CA VAL A 93 7.27 -3.61 -6.40
C VAL A 93 8.32 -3.98 -7.45
N LEU A 94 7.87 -4.62 -8.51
CA LEU A 94 8.67 -4.92 -9.69
C LEU A 94 8.31 -3.90 -10.78
N ARG A 95 9.29 -3.05 -11.09
CA ARG A 95 9.27 -2.18 -12.26
C ARG A 95 10.04 -2.86 -13.37
N ASP A 96 9.70 -2.55 -14.62
CA ASP A 96 10.36 -3.12 -15.80
C ASP A 96 10.39 -4.66 -15.79
N TRP A 97 9.28 -5.26 -15.36
CA TRP A 97 9.15 -6.69 -15.05
C TRP A 97 9.13 -7.59 -16.29
N THR A 98 9.04 -7.01 -17.48
CA THR A 98 8.86 -7.71 -18.75
C THR A 98 9.82 -7.15 -19.79
N SER A 99 10.44 -8.05 -20.54
CA SER A 99 11.19 -7.72 -21.77
C SER A 99 10.33 -7.85 -23.03
N PHE A 100 9.05 -8.20 -22.89
CA PHE A 100 8.12 -8.26 -24.01
C PHE A 100 7.77 -6.85 -24.48
N ALA A 101 7.92 -6.61 -25.77
CA ALA A 101 7.35 -5.44 -26.42
C ALA A 101 5.83 -5.64 -26.55
N TRP A 102 5.06 -5.02 -25.66
CA TRP A 102 3.59 -4.96 -25.76
C TRP A 102 3.11 -4.07 -26.90
N MET A 103 4.01 -3.24 -27.43
CA MET A 103 3.75 -2.39 -28.56
C MET A 103 3.57 -3.24 -29.82
N GLN A 104 2.44 -3.09 -30.48
CA GLN A 104 2.17 -3.74 -31.76
C GLN A 104 2.24 -2.69 -32.86
N GLU A 105 2.96 -3.00 -33.94
CA GLU A 105 2.86 -2.21 -35.15
C GLU A 105 1.47 -2.42 -35.76
N PRO A 106 0.83 -1.36 -36.31
CA PRO A 106 -0.40 -1.50 -37.06
C PRO A 106 -0.24 -2.51 -38.20
N PRO A 107 -1.27 -3.31 -38.51
CA PRO A 107 -1.23 -4.21 -39.65
C PRO A 107 -1.02 -3.41 -40.93
N ASP A 108 -0.27 -3.96 -41.87
CA ASP A 108 -0.12 -3.39 -43.19
C ASP A 108 -1.45 -3.50 -43.96
N LEU A 109 -2.05 -2.34 -44.25
CA LEU A 109 -3.34 -2.22 -44.93
C LEU A 109 -3.17 -1.78 -46.40
N GLU A 110 -1.94 -1.72 -46.94
CA GLU A 110 -1.70 -1.32 -48.34
C GLU A 110 -2.47 -2.19 -49.33
N PHE A 111 -2.65 -3.48 -49.04
CA PHE A 111 -3.42 -4.41 -49.88
C PHE A 111 -4.91 -4.03 -50.05
N LEU A 112 -5.48 -3.27 -49.09
CA LEU A 112 -6.89 -2.85 -49.13
C LEU A 112 -7.09 -1.45 -49.72
N MET A 113 -6.00 -0.80 -50.19
CA MET A 113 -6.06 0.52 -50.81
C MET A 113 -6.84 0.46 -52.13
N GLY A 114 -8.06 0.97 -52.13
CA GLY A 114 -8.95 1.01 -53.30
C GLY A 114 -10.37 0.53 -53.01
N GLU A 115 -10.59 -0.14 -51.88
CA GLU A 115 -11.94 -0.49 -51.42
C GLU A 115 -12.67 0.69 -50.79
N VAL A 116 -13.96 0.84 -51.12
CA VAL A 116 -14.82 1.93 -50.62
C VAL A 116 -14.97 1.78 -49.10
N GLY A 117 -14.53 2.80 -48.35
CA GLY A 117 -14.65 2.84 -46.89
C GLY A 117 -13.41 2.39 -46.11
N VAL A 118 -12.32 1.99 -46.78
CA VAL A 118 -11.11 1.47 -46.11
C VAL A 118 -9.99 2.52 -45.94
N GLY A 119 -10.13 3.71 -46.57
CA GLY A 119 -9.12 4.77 -46.53
C GLY A 119 -8.81 5.34 -45.14
N GLU A 120 -9.74 5.22 -44.18
CA GLU A 120 -9.56 5.71 -42.80
C GLU A 120 -9.12 4.62 -41.83
N LEU A 121 -9.05 3.34 -42.26
CA LEU A 121 -8.81 2.21 -41.37
C LEU A 121 -7.40 2.26 -40.73
N GLY A 122 -6.41 2.79 -41.45
CA GLY A 122 -5.04 3.02 -40.94
C GLY A 122 -4.94 4.16 -39.91
N THR A 123 -6.00 4.95 -39.72
CA THR A 123 -6.06 5.98 -38.66
C THR A 123 -6.64 5.45 -37.34
N LEU A 124 -7.18 4.23 -37.35
CA LEU A 124 -7.72 3.61 -36.15
C LEU A 124 -6.58 3.22 -35.20
N PRO A 125 -6.74 3.43 -33.88
CA PRO A 125 -5.76 2.98 -32.92
C PRO A 125 -5.62 1.45 -32.99
N PHE A 126 -4.39 0.96 -33.13
CA PHE A 126 -4.08 -0.46 -33.17
C PHE A 126 -3.10 -0.82 -32.06
N GLY A 127 -3.46 -1.83 -31.26
CA GLY A 127 -2.62 -2.29 -30.15
C GLY A 127 -2.39 -1.24 -29.06
N ALA A 128 -1.47 -1.54 -28.14
CA ALA A 128 -1.03 -0.61 -27.11
C ALA A 128 0.15 0.22 -27.66
N THR A 129 0.09 1.54 -27.55
CA THR A 129 1.19 2.45 -27.99
C THR A 129 2.26 2.68 -26.91
N PHE A 130 2.03 2.16 -25.71
CA PHE A 130 2.93 2.18 -24.56
C PHE A 130 2.71 0.90 -23.74
N ASP A 131 3.63 0.57 -22.83
CA ASP A 131 3.45 -0.60 -21.95
C ASP A 131 2.19 -0.40 -21.08
N PRO A 132 1.16 -1.25 -21.22
CA PRO A 132 -0.06 -1.11 -20.45
C PRO A 132 0.13 -1.36 -18.95
N VAL A 133 1.25 -1.96 -18.52
CA VAL A 133 1.51 -2.32 -17.13
C VAL A 133 2.77 -1.61 -16.62
N SER A 134 2.58 -0.56 -15.84
CA SER A 134 3.69 0.24 -15.27
C SER A 134 4.50 -0.50 -14.21
N GLU A 135 3.84 -1.32 -13.38
CA GLU A 135 4.48 -2.07 -12.31
C GLU A 135 3.65 -3.30 -11.91
N LEU A 136 4.34 -4.30 -11.37
CA LEU A 136 3.73 -5.45 -10.72
C LEU A 136 3.98 -5.37 -9.23
N VAL A 137 2.91 -5.37 -8.43
CA VAL A 137 2.99 -5.30 -6.97
C VAL A 137 2.57 -6.63 -6.37
N LEU A 138 3.48 -7.27 -5.64
CA LEU A 138 3.22 -8.48 -4.88
C LEU A 138 3.05 -8.14 -3.40
N TYR A 139 1.93 -8.57 -2.83
CA TYR A 139 1.64 -8.44 -1.40
C TYR A 139 1.66 -9.82 -0.73
N ALA A 140 2.71 -10.08 0.07
CA ALA A 140 2.73 -11.24 0.97
C ALA A 140 2.17 -10.79 2.33
N SER A 141 1.02 -11.34 2.74
CA SER A 141 0.26 -10.83 3.89
C SER A 141 -0.07 -11.92 4.92
N TRP A 142 0.07 -11.57 6.19
CA TRP A 142 -0.37 -12.38 7.31
C TRP A 142 -1.35 -11.57 8.15
N TYR A 143 -2.51 -12.15 8.47
CA TYR A 143 -3.59 -11.45 9.15
C TYR A 143 -3.84 -12.05 10.53
N GLY A 144 -3.94 -11.19 11.55
CA GLY A 144 -4.36 -11.59 12.90
C GLY A 144 -3.47 -12.62 13.59
N LEU A 145 -2.18 -12.66 13.24
CA LEU A 145 -1.19 -13.51 13.91
C LEU A 145 -1.08 -13.15 15.38
N ARG A 146 -0.93 -14.15 16.24
CA ARG A 146 -0.58 -13.92 17.64
C ARG A 146 0.92 -13.65 17.73
N GLU A 147 1.31 -12.63 18.50
CA GLU A 147 2.72 -12.31 18.73
C GLU A 147 3.55 -13.48 19.28
N SER A 148 2.92 -14.47 19.92
CA SER A 148 3.59 -15.66 20.45
C SER A 148 3.89 -16.72 19.39
N VAL A 149 3.32 -16.60 18.18
CA VAL A 149 3.40 -17.60 17.10
C VAL A 149 4.34 -17.15 15.99
N VAL A 150 4.62 -15.85 15.88
CA VAL A 150 5.47 -15.28 14.83
C VAL A 150 6.68 -14.60 15.45
N VAL A 151 7.86 -14.98 14.98
CA VAL A 151 9.13 -14.34 15.34
C VAL A 151 9.62 -13.54 14.15
N ASP A 152 9.86 -12.25 14.34
CA ASP A 152 10.62 -11.43 13.40
C ASP A 152 11.57 -10.53 14.18
N SER A 153 12.86 -10.82 14.00
CA SER A 153 14.00 -10.27 14.72
C SER A 153 15.19 -10.09 13.76
N GLU A 154 16.26 -9.45 14.22
CA GLU A 154 17.47 -9.25 13.40
C GLU A 154 18.15 -10.58 13.01
N SER A 155 18.09 -11.59 13.88
CA SER A 155 18.74 -12.89 13.65
C SER A 155 17.86 -13.91 12.92
N TYR A 156 16.54 -13.74 12.96
CA TYR A 156 15.58 -14.73 12.47
C TYR A 156 14.21 -14.11 12.21
N SER A 157 13.55 -14.54 11.12
CA SER A 157 12.21 -14.10 10.74
C SER A 157 11.39 -15.25 10.14
N ASP A 158 10.20 -15.48 10.68
CA ASP A 158 9.17 -16.39 10.16
C ASP A 158 8.39 -15.79 8.98
N LEU A 159 8.57 -14.49 8.69
CA LEU A 159 7.85 -13.77 7.64
C LEU A 159 8.48 -14.00 6.26
N ASP A 160 8.61 -15.27 5.86
CA ASP A 160 9.04 -15.65 4.52
C ASP A 160 7.90 -15.44 3.50
N PRO A 161 8.06 -14.53 2.52
CA PRO A 161 7.03 -14.26 1.51
C PRO A 161 6.54 -15.49 0.76
N SER A 162 7.39 -16.51 0.59
CA SER A 162 7.03 -17.75 -0.12
C SER A 162 6.06 -18.62 0.68
N GLN A 163 5.99 -18.41 1.99
CA GLN A 163 5.14 -19.14 2.94
C GLN A 163 3.94 -18.31 3.40
N ALA A 164 3.70 -17.14 2.81
CA ALA A 164 2.54 -16.32 3.10
C ALA A 164 1.24 -17.05 2.67
N PRO A 165 0.18 -17.02 3.51
CA PRO A 165 -1.09 -17.70 3.24
C PRO A 165 -1.92 -17.07 2.12
#